data_AF-A0AAT9HDS5-F1
#
_entry.id   AF-A0AAT9HDS5-F1
#
_cell.length_a   1.000
_cell.length_b   1.000
_cell.length_c   1.000
_cell.angle_alpha   90.00
_cell.angle_beta   90.00
_cell.angle_gamma   90.00
#
_symmetry.space_group_name_H-M   'P 1'
#
loop_
_entity.id
_entity.type
_entity.pdbx_description
1 polymer ?
#
loop_
_entity_poly.entity_id
_entity_poly.type
_entity_poly.pdbx_seq_one_letter_code
_entity_poly.pdbx_strand_id
1 'polypeptide(L)' 'MWDCGPLGYWHRQLPAEPVLPGQVDDTTPLKLVRVEAKEVWQLITDLLPAAEEFAGTPQPG' A
#
# COMPACT_ATOMS: atom_id res chain seq x y z
N MET A 1 -23.14 -7.14 2.87
CA MET A 1 -21.96 -8.02 2.93
C MET A 1 -20.92 -7.40 2.01
N TRP A 2 -19.71 -7.09 2.49
CA TRP A 2 -18.64 -6.53 1.64
C TRP A 2 -18.14 -7.64 0.70
N ASP A 3 -18.84 -7.81 -0.41
CA ASP A 3 -18.41 -8.71 -1.47
C ASP A 3 -17.42 -7.96 -2.37
N CYS A 4 -16.16 -8.40 -2.39
CA CYS A 4 -15.16 -7.89 -3.31
C CYS A 4 -15.22 -8.55 -4.70
N GLY A 5 -16.20 -9.44 -4.92
CA GLY A 5 -16.41 -10.15 -6.17
C GLY A 5 -15.28 -11.15 -6.48
N PRO A 6 -15.35 -11.85 -7.62
CA PRO A 6 -14.51 -13.02 -7.88
C PRO A 6 -13.02 -12.70 -8.06
N LEU A 7 -12.64 -11.44 -8.33
CA LEU A 7 -11.25 -11.04 -8.62
C LEU A 7 -10.89 -9.65 -8.06
N GLY A 8 -11.78 -9.01 -7.30
CA GLY A 8 -11.54 -7.67 -6.76
C GLY A 8 -10.86 -7.70 -5.40
N TYR A 9 -10.00 -6.72 -5.16
CA TYR A 9 -9.33 -6.51 -3.88
C TYR A 9 -9.80 -5.19 -3.27
N TRP A 10 -9.77 -5.08 -1.94
CA TRP A 10 -10.00 -3.80 -1.25
C TRP A 10 -8.66 -3.17 -0.90
N HIS A 11 -8.40 -1.98 -1.44
CA HIS A 11 -7.29 -1.14 -1.03
C HIS A 11 -7.76 -0.09 -0.02
N ARG A 12 -7.05 0.02 1.10
CA ARG A 12 -7.32 1.00 2.15
C ARG A 12 -6.63 2.31 1.82
N GLN A 13 -7.41 3.34 1.51
CA GLN A 13 -6.88 4.69 1.29
C GLN A 13 -6.84 5.52 2.58
N LEU A 14 -7.73 5.23 3.54
CA LEU A 14 -7.76 5.92 4.82
C LEU A 14 -7.93 4.95 6.00
N PRO A 15 -7.34 5.26 7.16
CA PRO A 15 -6.35 6.32 7.37
C PRO A 15 -5.07 6.04 6.56
N ALA A 16 -4.32 7.08 6.16
CA ALA A 16 -3.05 6.88 5.47
C ALA A 16 -2.01 6.29 6.44
N GLU A 17 -1.09 5.48 5.93
CA GLU A 17 0.01 4.92 6.73
C GLU A 17 1.18 5.90 6.86
N PRO A 18 1.96 5.84 7.95
CA PRO A 18 1.83 4.92 9.09
C PRO A 18 0.74 5.35 10.07
N VAL A 19 0.00 4.37 10.62
CA VAL A 19 -0.99 4.58 11.68
C VAL A 19 -0.35 4.22 13.02
N LEU A 20 -0.24 5.19 13.92
CA LEU A 20 0.33 5.04 15.26
C LEU A 20 -0.75 4.64 16.29
N PRO A 21 -0.36 4.04 17.43
CA PRO A 21 -1.29 3.74 18.51
C PRO A 21 -2.07 4.99 18.96
N GLY A 22 -3.40 4.87 19.05
CA GLY A 22 -4.29 5.96 19.47
C GLY A 22 -4.73 6.94 18.37
N GLN A 23 -4.27 6.78 17.12
CA GLN A 23 -4.70 7.63 15.99
C GLN A 23 -6.03 7.21 15.34
N VAL A 24 -6.59 6.07 15.74
CA VAL A 24 -7.86 5.56 15.23
C VAL A 24 -8.85 5.44 16.37
N ASP A 25 -10.00 6.05 16.17
CA ASP A 25 -11.18 5.99 17.03
C ASP A 25 -12.45 5.72 16.19
N ASP A 26 -13.60 5.70 16.84
CA ASP A 26 -14.90 5.42 16.20
C ASP A 26 -15.36 6.54 15.23
N THR A 27 -14.66 7.68 15.20
CA THR A 27 -14.94 8.79 14.28
C THR A 27 -13.97 8.84 13.10
N THR A 28 -12.93 8.00 13.12
CA THR A 28 -11.88 8.01 12.13
C THR A 28 -12.39 7.49 10.79
N PRO A 29 -12.21 8.23 9.68
CA PRO A 29 -12.76 7.83 8.39
C PRO A 29 -12.07 6.57 7.84
N LEU A 30 -12.87 5.54 7.55
CA LEU A 30 -12.44 4.37 6.80
C LEU A 30 -12.85 4.51 5.33
N LYS A 31 -11.86 4.50 4.43
CA LYS A 31 -12.09 4.48 2.98
C LYS A 31 -11.44 3.27 2.35
N LEU A 32 -12.28 2.35 1.87
CA LEU A 32 -11.88 1.20 1.07
C LEU A 32 -12.29 1.46 -0.39
N VAL A 33 -11.37 1.18 -1.32
CA VAL A 33 -11.64 1.25 -2.76
C VAL A 33 -11.41 -0.11 -3.39
N ARG A 34 -12.31 -0.53 -4.28
CA ARG A 34 -12.14 -1.78 -5.03
C ARG A 34 -11.04 -1.54 -6.06
N VAL A 35 -10.07 -2.44 -6.12
CA VAL A 35 -8.97 -2.41 -7.09
C VAL A 35 -8.87 -3.76 -7.79
N GLU A 36 -8.43 -3.73 -9.04
CA GLU A 36 -8.19 -4.94 -9.83
C GLU A 36 -6.86 -5.59 -9.43
N ALA A 37 -6.71 -6.89 -9.67
CA ALA A 37 -5.49 -7.64 -9.34
C ALA A 37 -4.21 -6.98 -9.89
N LYS A 38 -4.25 -6.46 -11.12
CA LYS A 38 -3.11 -5.77 -11.75
C LYS A 38 -2.68 -4.53 -10.97
N GLU A 39 -3.64 -3.75 -10.47
CA GLU A 39 -3.36 -2.52 -9.73
C GLU A 39 -2.74 -2.82 -8.38
N VAL A 40 -3.20 -3.88 -7.69
CA VAL A 40 -2.57 -4.36 -6.46
C VAL A 40 -1.10 -4.70 -6.70
N TRP A 41 -0.81 -5.43 -7.77
CA TRP A 41 0.57 -5.77 -8.10
C TRP A 41 1.44 -4.56 -8.38
N GLN A 42 0.92 -3.54 -9.09
CA GLN A 42 1.66 -2.30 -9.31
C GLN A 42 1.96 -1.58 -7.99
N LEU A 43 0.95 -1.40 -7.12
CA LEU A 43 1.13 -0.78 -5.81
C LEU A 43 2.20 -1.49 -4.97
N ILE A 44 2.27 -2.82 -5.04
CA ILE A 44 3.31 -3.61 -4.35
C ILE A 44 4.69 -3.35 -4.97
N THR A 45 4.79 -3.39 -6.29
CA THR A 45 6.09 -3.23 -6.97
C THR A 45 6.62 -1.80 -6.91
N ASP A 46 5.75 -0.80 -6.80
CA ASP A 46 6.13 0.60 -6.61
C ASP A 46 6.84 0.85 -5.26
N LEU A 47 6.70 -0.06 -4.30
CA LEU A 47 7.43 -0.03 -3.03
C LEU A 47 8.84 -0.63 -3.13
N LEU A 48 9.15 -1.33 -4.23
CA LEU A 48 10.45 -1.95 -4.43
C LEU A 48 11.44 -0.91 -4.96
N PRO A 49 12.72 -0.95 -4.52
CA PRO A 49 13.74 -0.06 -5.07
C PRO A 49 13.96 -0.30 -6.56
N ALA A 50 14.31 0.77 -7.28
CA ALA A 50 14.76 0.69 -8.66
C ALA A 50 16.11 -0.05 -8.76
N ALA A 51 16.42 -0.58 -9.95
CA ALA A 51 17.65 -1.35 -10.18
C ALA A 51 18.91 -0.53 -9.86
N GLU A 52 18.86 0.78 -10.13
CA GLU A 52 19.94 1.73 -9.92
C GLU A 52 20.22 1.98 -8.43
N GLU A 53 19.21 1.81 -7.56
CA GLU A 53 19.37 1.93 -6.11
C GLU A 53 20.18 0.76 -5.51
N PHE A 54 20.26 -0.36 -6.22
CA PHE A 54 21.12 -1.49 -5.85
C PHE A 54 22.57 -1.34 -6.34
N ALA A 55 22.85 -0.40 -7.26
CA ALA A 55 24.21 -0.11 -7.70
C ALA A 55 24.92 0.69 -6.60
N GLY A 56 25.43 -0.04 -5.60
CA GLY A 56 25.94 0.53 -4.35
C GLY A 56 26.88 1.72 -4.53
N THR A 57 26.79 2.67 -3.60
CA THR A 57 27.78 3.73 -3.42
C THR A 57 29.17 3.10 -3.39
N PRO A 58 30.14 3.56 -4.20
CA PRO A 58 31.50 3.05 -4.11
C PRO A 58 32.00 3.23 -2.67
N GLN A 59 32.24 2.11 -1.98
CA GLN A 59 32.77 2.15 -0.62
C GLN A 59 34.24 2.61 -0.72
N PRO A 60 34.64 3.74 -0.11
CA PRO A 60 36.04 4.13 -0.10
C PRO A 60 36.82 3.08 0.67
N GLY A 61 37.81 2.48 0.00
CA GLY A 61 38.75 1.52 0.57
C GLY A 61 39.80 2.17 1.46
#